data_AF-A0A9P9FGZ2-F1
#
_entry.id   AF-A0A9P9FGZ2-F1
#
_cell.length_a   1.000
_cell.length_b   1.000
_cell.length_c   1.000
_cell.angle_alpha   90.00
_cell.angle_beta   90.00
_cell.angle_gamma   90.00
#
_symmetry.space_group_name_H-M   'P 1'
#
loop_
_entity.id
_entity.type
_entity.pdbx_description
1 polymer ?
#
loop_
_entity_poly.entity_id
_entity_poly.type
_entity_poly.pdbx_seq_one_letter_code
_entity_poly.pdbx_strand_id
1 'polypeptide(L)'
;MGESYSMQMSVGPISQHPHHRKFLNTFYNVSDAPGETHQCVNMITEDATYILTSEKAVGRASEFLSGVTGFYRQVRNPICEKRNLDGGFPFGTGSPIFMPSSIVELKLKNGNLLTIDRSGRAQHAKGSIGGCQFQFCQVYLVRACLLAMM
;
A
#
# COMPACT_ATOMS: atom_id res chain seq x y z
N MET A 1 6.13 -14.27 -37.65
CA MET A 1 6.95 -13.70 -36.55
C MET A 1 6.13 -13.86 -35.28
N GLY A 2 6.51 -14.79 -34.40
CA GLY A 2 5.83 -14.96 -33.12
C GLY A 2 6.37 -13.94 -32.13
N GLU A 3 5.50 -13.13 -31.53
CA GLU A 3 5.90 -12.22 -30.46
C GLU A 3 6.48 -13.03 -29.30
N SER A 4 7.74 -12.75 -28.96
CA SER A 4 8.42 -13.37 -27.83
C SER A 4 8.04 -12.59 -26.57
N TYR A 5 7.24 -13.21 -25.70
CA TYR A 5 6.89 -12.65 -24.41
C TYR A 5 8.01 -12.96 -23.41
N SER A 6 8.64 -11.94 -22.84
CA SER A 6 9.56 -12.10 -21.70
C SER A 6 8.79 -11.95 -20.39
N MET A 7 8.76 -13.00 -19.56
CA MET A 7 8.14 -12.96 -18.24
C MET A 7 9.22 -12.96 -17.16
N GLN A 8 9.22 -11.93 -16.30
CA GLN A 8 10.07 -11.94 -15.11
C GLN A 8 9.36 -12.71 -14.00
N MET A 9 10.00 -13.79 -13.53
CA MET A 9 9.49 -14.61 -12.44
C MET A 9 9.77 -13.94 -11.09
N SER A 10 8.80 -14.02 -10.20
CA SER A 10 8.94 -13.55 -8.83
C SER A 10 9.78 -14.52 -8.01
N VAL A 11 10.58 -14.04 -7.05
CA VAL A 11 11.60 -14.85 -6.35
C VAL A 11 11.17 -15.39 -4.98
N GLY A 12 9.86 -15.48 -4.74
CA GLY A 12 9.29 -15.96 -3.49
C GLY A 12 8.54 -14.88 -2.70
N PRO A 13 7.91 -15.24 -1.57
CA PRO A 13 7.06 -14.34 -0.81
C PRO A 13 7.86 -13.22 -0.12
N ILE A 14 7.25 -12.03 0.00
CA ILE A 14 7.80 -10.86 0.72
C ILE A 14 8.29 -11.18 2.13
N SER A 15 7.72 -12.20 2.80
CA SER A 15 8.15 -12.65 4.12
C SER A 15 9.63 -13.03 4.19
N GLN A 16 10.21 -13.47 3.06
CA GLN A 16 11.61 -13.84 2.88
C GLN A 16 12.50 -12.64 2.51
N HIS A 17 11.93 -11.45 2.31
CA HIS A 17 12.66 -10.22 1.97
C HIS A 17 12.58 -9.20 3.12
N PRO A 18 13.51 -9.23 4.09
CA PRO A 18 13.39 -8.49 5.35
C PRO A 18 13.34 -6.98 5.17
N HIS A 19 13.96 -6.42 4.11
CA HIS A 19 13.92 -4.99 3.83
C HIS A 19 12.51 -4.51 3.43
N HIS A 20 11.82 -5.24 2.54
CA HIS A 20 10.45 -4.92 2.17
C HIS A 20 9.50 -5.11 3.35
N ARG A 21 9.65 -6.23 4.08
CA ARG A 21 8.83 -6.52 5.26
C ARG A 21 8.97 -5.45 6.34
N LYS A 22 10.21 -5.06 6.67
CA LYS A 22 10.47 -4.03 7.69
C LYS A 22 9.86 -2.69 7.29
N PHE A 23 10.08 -2.26 6.05
CA PHE A 23 9.54 -1.00 5.56
C PHE A 23 8.00 -1.01 5.56
N LEU A 24 7.36 -2.07 5.04
CA LEU A 24 5.90 -2.19 5.03
C LEU A 24 5.31 -2.19 6.43
N ASN A 25 5.92 -2.92 7.38
CA ASN A 25 5.48 -2.90 8.78
C ASN A 25 5.57 -1.50 9.39
N THR A 26 6.69 -0.80 9.20
CA THR A 26 6.84 0.57 9.68
C THR A 26 5.81 1.50 9.03
N PHE A 27 5.63 1.39 7.72
CA PHE A 27 4.70 2.21 6.97
C PHE A 27 3.26 2.01 7.44
N TYR A 28 2.84 0.77 7.63
CA TYR A 28 1.47 0.45 8.05
C TYR A 28 1.19 0.76 9.51
N ASN A 29 2.18 0.62 10.40
CA ASN A 29 2.04 1.05 11.79
C ASN A 29 1.79 2.56 11.90
N VAL A 30 2.39 3.36 11.01
CA VAL A 30 2.17 4.81 10.97
C VAL A 30 0.88 5.15 10.22
N SER A 31 0.58 4.47 9.10
CA SER A 31 -0.60 4.78 8.29
C SER A 31 -1.92 4.45 8.97
N ASP A 32 -1.95 3.36 9.74
CA ASP A 32 -3.15 2.85 10.40
C ASP A 32 -3.36 3.46 11.80
N ALA A 33 -2.37 4.19 12.33
CA ALA A 33 -2.45 4.85 13.61
C ALA A 33 -3.39 6.07 13.56
N PRO A 34 -4.36 6.20 14.49
CA PRO A 34 -5.28 7.33 14.51
C PRO A 34 -4.55 8.67 14.66
N GLY A 35 -4.77 9.59 13.71
CA GLY A 35 -4.20 10.95 13.75
C GLY A 35 -2.76 11.08 13.25
N GLU A 36 -2.04 9.96 13.08
CA GLU A 36 -0.61 9.97 12.73
C GLU A 36 -0.33 9.80 11.24
N THR A 37 -1.36 9.64 10.40
CA THR A 37 -1.19 9.41 8.96
C THR A 37 -0.43 10.53 8.25
N HIS A 38 -0.43 11.74 8.79
CA HIS A 38 0.36 12.88 8.29
C HIS A 38 1.88 12.58 8.31
N GLN A 39 2.35 11.69 9.19
CA GLN A 39 3.75 11.29 9.26
C GLN A 39 4.18 10.41 8.07
N CYS A 40 3.25 9.75 7.38
CA CYS A 40 3.54 8.92 6.20
C CYS A 40 4.15 9.72 5.05
N VAL A 41 3.93 11.04 5.00
CA VAL A 41 4.53 11.93 3.98
C VAL A 41 6.06 11.81 3.98
N ASN A 42 6.67 11.57 5.15
CA ASN A 42 8.13 11.42 5.28
C ASN A 42 8.64 10.06 4.77
N MET A 43 7.76 9.11 4.49
CA MET A 43 8.11 7.76 4.02
C MET A 43 8.06 7.64 2.49
N ILE A 44 7.94 8.77 1.78
CA ILE A 44 7.69 8.85 0.35
C ILE A 44 8.67 9.86 -0.26
N THR A 45 9.16 9.60 -1.48
CA THR A 45 10.06 10.52 -2.18
C THR A 45 9.34 11.78 -2.66
N GLU A 46 10.09 12.85 -2.88
CA GLU A 46 9.55 14.16 -3.29
C GLU A 46 8.91 14.19 -4.68
N ASP A 47 9.21 13.19 -5.51
CA ASP A 47 8.72 12.99 -6.87
C ASP A 47 7.85 11.72 -7.00
N ALA A 48 7.49 11.09 -5.88
CA ALA A 48 6.79 9.81 -5.87
C ALA A 48 5.42 9.87 -6.57
N THR A 49 5.02 8.74 -7.14
CA THR A 49 3.67 8.52 -7.66
C THR A 49 2.87 7.59 -6.76
N TYR A 50 1.68 7.99 -6.36
CA TYR A 50 0.76 7.16 -5.58
C TYR A 50 -0.60 7.03 -6.29
N ILE A 51 -1.13 5.81 -6.36
CA ILE A 51 -2.42 5.50 -6.99
C ILE A 51 -3.26 4.65 -6.02
N LEU A 52 -4.45 5.14 -5.67
CA LEU A 52 -5.42 4.41 -4.86
C LEU A 52 -6.76 4.39 -5.59
N THR A 53 -7.26 3.20 -5.89
CA THR A 53 -8.46 3.01 -6.74
C THR A 53 -8.36 3.81 -8.04
N SER A 54 -9.17 4.85 -8.23
CA SER A 54 -9.21 5.72 -9.40
C SER A 54 -8.42 7.03 -9.22
N GLU A 55 -7.90 7.30 -8.02
CA GLU A 55 -7.19 8.54 -7.71
C GLU A 55 -5.68 8.38 -7.85
N LYS A 56 -5.01 9.42 -8.36
CA LYS A 56 -3.57 9.47 -8.59
C LYS A 56 -2.97 10.78 -8.09
N ALA A 57 -1.83 10.70 -7.42
CA ALA A 57 -1.03 11.83 -6.95
C ALA A 57 0.43 11.69 -7.38
N VAL A 58 1.12 12.83 -7.59
CA VAL A 58 2.54 12.91 -7.99
C VAL A 58 3.22 14.03 -7.21
N GLY A 59 4.51 13.89 -6.92
CA GLY A 59 5.27 14.82 -6.07
C GLY A 59 5.54 14.14 -4.73
N ARG A 60 5.55 14.85 -3.60
CA ARG A 60 5.71 14.24 -2.26
C ARG A 60 4.42 13.49 -1.88
N ALA A 61 4.10 12.44 -2.66
CA ALA A 61 2.77 11.94 -3.07
C ALA A 61 1.65 12.97 -2.86
N SER A 62 1.84 14.13 -3.48
CA SER A 62 1.62 15.49 -2.93
C SER A 62 0.70 15.55 -1.70
N GLU A 63 1.38 15.41 -0.55
CA GLU A 63 0.94 15.33 0.85
C GLU A 63 0.24 14.04 1.25
N PHE A 64 0.81 12.92 0.79
CA PHE A 64 0.31 11.54 0.97
C PHE A 64 -1.21 11.48 0.80
N LEU A 65 -1.59 11.76 -0.44
CA LEU A 65 -2.94 12.01 -0.94
C LEU A 65 -3.70 13.19 -0.29
N SER A 66 -3.02 14.11 0.41
CA SER A 66 -3.54 15.33 1.10
C SER A 66 -4.70 15.04 2.07
N GLY A 67 -4.45 14.03 2.90
CA GLY A 67 -5.44 13.27 3.64
C GLY A 67 -5.45 11.85 3.09
N VAL A 68 -6.01 10.92 3.83
CA VAL A 68 -6.58 9.74 3.19
C VAL A 68 -7.98 10.23 2.70
N THR A 69 -8.01 11.19 1.77
CA THR A 69 -8.92 12.39 1.75
C THR A 69 -10.38 12.13 1.35
N GLY A 70 -10.64 10.91 0.89
CA GLY A 70 -11.96 10.29 0.87
C GLY A 70 -12.03 8.95 1.61
N PHE A 71 -10.88 8.33 1.97
CA PHE A 71 -10.69 6.95 2.45
C PHE A 71 -11.59 6.55 3.60
N TYR A 72 -12.17 7.51 4.32
CA TYR A 72 -13.07 7.32 5.45
C TYR A 72 -14.32 8.23 5.48
N ARG A 73 -14.70 8.93 4.41
CA ARG A 73 -15.81 9.90 4.53
C ARG A 73 -17.17 9.23 4.84
N GLN A 74 -17.42 8.01 4.37
CA GLN A 74 -18.53 7.14 4.84
C GLN A 74 -18.15 6.20 6.00
N VAL A 75 -16.87 5.99 6.24
CA VAL A 75 -16.33 5.07 7.23
C VAL A 75 -15.57 5.89 8.28
N ARG A 76 -16.24 6.43 9.31
CA ARG A 76 -15.56 7.24 10.36
C ARG A 76 -14.57 6.31 11.04
N ASN A 77 -13.28 6.62 10.96
CA ASN A 77 -12.21 5.89 11.64
C ASN A 77 -12.33 4.36 11.61
N PRO A 78 -12.17 3.68 10.45
CA PRO A 78 -11.69 2.33 10.49
C PRO A 78 -10.30 2.37 11.08
N ILE A 79 -10.32 2.08 12.37
CA ILE A 79 -9.23 1.38 12.99
C ILE A 79 -9.10 0.13 12.14
N CYS A 80 -7.99 0.02 11.43
CA CYS A 80 -7.58 -1.25 10.87
C CYS A 80 -7.37 -2.17 12.08
N GLU A 81 -8.37 -2.99 12.41
CA GLU A 81 -8.28 -3.86 13.58
C GLU A 81 -7.24 -4.95 13.33
N LYS A 82 -7.10 -5.36 12.07
CA LYS A 82 -6.14 -6.37 11.64
C LYS A 82 -5.70 -6.17 10.20
N ARG A 83 -4.39 -6.27 9.99
CA ARG A 83 -3.77 -6.38 8.67
C ARG A 83 -2.87 -7.60 8.65
N ASN A 84 -3.19 -8.53 7.77
CA ASN A 84 -2.32 -9.67 7.50
C ASN A 84 -1.55 -9.43 6.20
N LEU A 85 -0.22 -9.37 6.27
CA LEU A 85 0.67 -9.36 5.11
C LEU A 85 0.94 -10.81 4.67
N ASP A 86 -0.11 -11.51 4.24
CA ASP A 86 -0.06 -12.94 3.93
C ASP A 86 0.49 -13.26 2.54
N GLY A 87 0.77 -12.25 1.70
CA GLY A 87 1.24 -12.50 0.35
C GLY A 87 1.89 -11.32 -0.33
N GLY A 88 2.61 -11.62 -1.40
CA GLY A 88 3.24 -10.63 -2.26
C GLY A 88 4.62 -11.03 -2.70
N PHE A 89 5.07 -10.51 -3.84
CA PHE A 89 6.30 -10.96 -4.47
C PHE A 89 7.14 -9.82 -5.02
N PRO A 90 8.46 -9.81 -4.77
CA PRO A 90 9.36 -8.92 -5.48
C PRO A 90 9.53 -9.37 -6.93
N PHE A 91 9.70 -8.40 -7.82
CA PHE A 91 9.96 -8.62 -9.24
C PHE A 91 11.45 -8.93 -9.46
N GLY A 92 11.90 -10.06 -8.92
CA GLY A 92 13.30 -10.50 -8.97
C GLY A 92 14.09 -10.23 -7.69
N THR A 93 15.24 -10.90 -7.56
CA THR A 93 16.14 -10.78 -6.40
C THR A 93 16.71 -9.37 -6.29
N GLY A 94 16.57 -8.76 -5.11
CA GLY A 94 17.06 -7.40 -4.85
C GLY A 94 16.30 -6.29 -5.59
N SER A 95 15.20 -6.64 -6.27
CA SER A 95 14.39 -5.68 -7.00
C SER A 95 13.78 -4.65 -6.04
N PRO A 96 13.85 -3.35 -6.37
CA PRO A 96 13.14 -2.34 -5.61
C PRO A 96 11.61 -2.43 -5.83
N ILE A 97 11.17 -3.18 -6.84
CA ILE A 97 9.78 -3.32 -7.24
C ILE A 97 9.20 -4.61 -6.64
N PHE A 98 8.03 -4.51 -6.03
CA PHE A 98 7.35 -5.64 -5.41
C PHE A 98 5.84 -5.47 -5.44
N MET A 99 5.12 -6.58 -5.24
CA MET A 99 3.68 -6.63 -5.24
C MET A 99 3.18 -6.98 -3.84
N PRO A 100 2.80 -6.04 -2.96
CA PRO A 100 2.20 -6.40 -1.67
C PRO A 100 0.79 -6.99 -1.84
N SER A 101 0.40 -7.92 -0.97
CA SER A 101 -0.96 -8.43 -0.83
C SER A 101 -1.34 -8.56 0.64
N SER A 102 -2.56 -8.17 0.98
CA SER A 102 -3.04 -8.21 2.36
C SER A 102 -4.55 -8.28 2.47
N ILE A 103 -5.03 -8.85 3.56
CA ILE A 103 -6.43 -8.75 4.00
C ILE A 103 -6.50 -7.69 5.08
N VAL A 104 -7.49 -6.79 4.99
CA VAL A 104 -7.70 -5.69 5.94
C VAL A 104 -9.11 -5.78 6.51
N GLU A 105 -9.21 -5.77 7.83
CA GLU A 105 -10.49 -5.67 8.55
C GLU A 105 -10.72 -4.22 8.99
N LEU A 106 -11.85 -3.65 8.54
CA LEU A 106 -12.24 -2.27 8.76
C LEU A 106 -13.50 -2.22 9.59
N LYS A 107 -13.52 -1.41 10.66
CA LYS A 107 -14.73 -1.14 11.43
C LYS A 107 -15.47 0.10 10.90
N LEU A 108 -16.74 -0.08 10.54
CA LEU A 108 -17.60 0.97 9.97
C LEU A 108 -18.28 1.82 11.07
N LYS A 109 -18.87 2.96 10.68
CA LYS A 109 -19.57 3.89 11.60
C LYS A 109 -20.71 3.24 12.39
N ASN A 110 -21.41 2.30 11.77
CA ASN A 110 -22.55 1.59 12.35
C ASN A 110 -22.13 0.41 13.24
N GLY A 111 -20.82 0.20 13.44
CA GLY A 111 -20.27 -0.90 14.22
C GLY A 111 -20.04 -2.19 13.43
N ASN A 112 -20.46 -2.26 12.16
CA ASN A 112 -20.21 -3.43 11.32
C ASN A 112 -18.72 -3.55 10.98
N LEU A 113 -18.28 -4.79 10.75
CA LEU A 113 -16.96 -5.10 10.24
C LEU A 113 -17.02 -5.37 8.75
N LEU A 114 -16.02 -4.88 8.02
CA LEU A 114 -15.84 -5.10 6.59
C LEU A 114 -14.44 -5.66 6.35
N THR A 115 -14.37 -6.84 5.75
CA THR A 115 -13.12 -7.46 5.33
C THR A 115 -12.86 -7.14 3.86
N ILE A 116 -11.65 -6.66 3.56
CA ILE A 116 -11.24 -6.26 2.21
C ILE A 116 -9.96 -6.99 1.83
N ASP A 117 -10.00 -7.69 0.69
CA ASP A 117 -8.80 -8.20 0.04
C ASP A 117 -8.19 -7.10 -0.84
N ARG A 118 -6.90 -6.81 -0.63
CA ARG A 118 -6.14 -5.85 -1.43
C ARG A 118 -4.81 -6.41 -1.89
N SER A 119 -4.39 -5.94 -3.06
CA SER A 119 -3.04 -6.14 -3.57
C SER A 119 -2.53 -4.82 -4.15
N GLY A 120 -1.26 -4.75 -4.52
CA GLY A 120 -0.73 -3.52 -5.08
C GLY A 120 0.57 -3.74 -5.84
N ARG A 121 1.06 -2.72 -6.51
CA ARG A 121 2.42 -2.65 -7.03
C ARG A 121 3.13 -1.51 -6.33
N ALA A 122 4.34 -1.75 -5.85
CA ALA A 122 5.13 -0.74 -5.17
C ALA A 122 6.59 -0.77 -5.59
N GLN A 123 7.26 0.37 -5.42
CA GLN A 123 8.68 0.54 -5.70
C GLN A 123 9.33 1.36 -4.59
N HIS A 124 10.45 0.88 -4.08
CA HIS A 124 11.31 1.63 -3.18
C HIS A 124 12.33 2.47 -3.93
N ALA A 125 12.69 3.59 -3.31
CA ALA A 125 13.91 4.32 -3.56
C ALA A 125 14.70 4.48 -2.26
N LYS A 126 15.99 4.84 -2.38
CA LYS A 126 16.79 5.24 -1.24
C LYS A 126 16.26 6.59 -0.73
N GLY A 127 15.98 6.66 0.56
CA GLY A 127 15.45 7.86 1.18
C GLY A 127 16.52 8.91 1.45
N SER A 128 16.11 10.18 1.48
CA SER A 128 16.98 11.34 1.70
C SER A 128 17.59 11.42 3.12
N ILE A 129 16.95 10.78 4.11
CA ILE A 129 17.36 10.79 5.54
C ILE A 129 17.93 9.42 5.98
N GLY A 130 18.27 8.56 5.02
CA GLY A 130 18.61 7.16 5.28
C GLY A 130 17.38 6.27 5.44
N GLY A 131 17.44 5.05 4.90
CA GLY A 131 16.30 4.12 4.84
C GLY A 131 15.67 4.04 3.44
N CYS A 132 14.58 3.28 3.32
CA CYS A 132 13.78 3.17 2.10
C CYS A 132 12.62 4.18 2.15
N GLN A 133 12.26 4.72 0.99
CA GLN A 133 11.04 5.49 0.78
C GLN A 133 10.26 4.89 -0.40
N PHE A 134 8.94 5.08 -0.43
CA PHE A 134 8.18 4.78 -1.64
C PHE A 134 8.46 5.83 -2.72
N GLN A 135 8.81 5.36 -3.91
CA GLN A 135 8.86 6.17 -5.13
C GLN A 135 7.63 5.90 -6.02
N PHE A 136 7.07 4.70 -5.93
CA PHE A 136 5.82 4.35 -6.59
C PHE A 136 4.99 3.45 -5.65
N CYS A 137 3.68 3.68 -5.60
CA CYS A 137 2.76 2.75 -4.96
C CYS A 137 1.38 2.81 -5.63
N GLN A 138 0.81 1.66 -5.94
CA GLN A 138 -0.52 1.50 -6.52
C GLN A 138 -1.26 0.41 -5.76
N VAL A 139 -2.46 0.70 -5.26
CA VAL A 139 -3.29 -0.26 -4.53
C VAL A 139 -4.52 -0.64 -5.35
N TYR A 140 -4.70 -1.94 -5.56
CA TYR A 140 -5.86 -2.59 -6.15
C TYR A 140 -6.75 -3.16 -5.04
N LEU A 141 -8.04 -2.80 -5.04
CA LEU A 141 -9.04 -3.48 -4.24
C LEU A 141 -9.53 -4.70 -5.01
N VAL A 142 -9.26 -5.89 -4.49
CA VAL A 142 -9.51 -7.16 -5.20
C VAL A 142 -10.88 -7.72 -4.83
N ARG A 143 -11.25 -7.61 -3.54
CA ARG A 143 -12.61 -7.80 -3.07
C ARG A 143 -12.95 -6.68 -2.09
N ALA A 144 -13.71 -5.71 -2.56
CA ALA A 144 -14.53 -4.89 -1.69
C ALA A 144 -15.95 -5.47 -1.77
N CYS A 145 -16.62 -5.68 -0.64
CA CYS A 145 -18.05 -5.93 -0.67
C CYS A 145 -18.72 -4.66 -1.19
N LEU A 146 -18.89 -4.54 -2.52
CA LEU A 146 -19.45 -3.37 -3.19
C LEU A 146 -20.83 -2.99 -2.61
N LEU A 147 -21.52 -3.99 -2.05
CA LEU A 147 -22.81 -3.88 -1.36
C LEU A 147 -22.78 -3.09 -0.05
N ALA A 148 -21.61 -2.88 0.57
CA ALA A 148 -21.49 -2.12 1.82
C ALA A 148 -21.28 -0.60 1.60
N MET A 149 -21.17 -0.15 0.35
CA MET A 149 -20.90 1.25 -0.02
C MET A 149 -22.02 1.88 -0.87
N MET A 150 -23.13 1.16 -1.08
CA MET A 150 -24.40 1.63 -1.67
C MET A 150 -25.45 1.75 -0.57
#